data_AF-A0A382GZP9-F1
#
_entry.id   AF-A0A382GZP9-F1
#
_cell.length_a   1.000
_cell.length_b   1.000
_cell.length_c   1.000
_cell.angle_alpha   90.00
_cell.angle_beta   90.00
_cell.angle_gamma   90.00
#
_symmetry.space_group_name_H-M   'P 1'
#
loop_
_entity.id
_entity.type
_entity.pdbx_description
1 polymer ?
#
loop_
_entity_poly.entity_id
_entity_poly.type
_entity_poly.pdbx_seq_one_letter_code
_entity_poly.pdbx_strand_id
1 'polypeptide(L)' 'AGILDGDLVAVHRTPEVRNRQIVVARLEDEVTVKRYRQKGKLVWLLPENPDYAPIKVDLNQQSLIIEGVVVGLLRRK' A
#
# COMPACT_ATOMS: atom_id res chain seq x y z
N ALA A 1 6.87 4.78 9.90
CA ALA A 1 8.12 3.98 9.88
C ALA A 1 7.89 2.62 10.54
N GLY A 2 8.14 1.49 9.85
CA GLY A 2 7.90 0.18 10.46
C GLY A 2 8.33 -1.04 9.65
N ILE A 3 8.45 -0.91 8.32
CA ILE A 3 8.97 -1.97 7.44
C ILE A 3 10.38 -1.56 7.04
N LEU A 4 11.36 -2.39 7.40
CA LEU A 4 12.75 -2.24 7.00
C LEU A 4 13.07 -3.23 5.88
N ASP A 5 14.17 -2.97 5.18
CA ASP A 5 14.69 -3.92 4.21
C ASP A 5 15.02 -5.25 4.90
N GLY A 6 14.64 -6.36 4.26
CA GLY A 6 14.74 -7.71 4.82
C GLY A 6 13.57 -8.16 5.71
N ASP A 7 12.59 -7.30 5.99
CA ASP A 7 11.37 -7.71 6.70
C ASP A 7 10.46 -8.58 5.82
N LEU A 8 9.90 -9.63 6.42
CA LEU A 8 8.84 -10.41 5.81
C LEU A 8 7.49 -9.83 6.21
N VAL A 9 6.67 -9.47 5.22
CA VAL A 9 5.35 -8.87 5.43
C VAL A 9 4.29 -9.94 5.29
N ALA A 10 3.49 -10.16 6.33
CA ALA A 10 2.32 -11.02 6.25
C ALA A 10 1.15 -10.25 5.62
N VAL A 11 0.61 -10.78 4.52
CA VAL A 11 -0.45 -10.14 3.73
C VAL A 11 -1.69 -11.01 3.74
N HIS A 12 -2.82 -10.41 4.12
CA HIS A 12 -4.14 -10.99 3.91
C HIS A 12 -4.63 -10.60 2.52
N ARG A 13 -4.71 -11.57 1.61
CA ARG A 13 -5.15 -11.37 0.24
C ARG A 13 -6.65 -11.05 0.21
N THR A 14 -6.98 -9.80 -0.06
CA THR A 14 -8.36 -9.33 -0.19
C THR A 14 -8.41 -8.09 -1.09
N PRO A 15 -9.42 -7.96 -1.96
CA PRO A 15 -9.65 -6.74 -2.72
C PRO A 15 -10.29 -5.63 -1.88
N GLU A 16 -10.87 -5.97 -0.73
CA GLU A 16 -11.55 -5.00 0.14
C GLU A 16 -10.56 -4.32 1.08
N VAL A 17 -10.37 -3.00 0.88
CA VAL A 17 -9.50 -2.19 1.72
C VAL A 17 -10.19 -0.94 2.23
N ARG A 18 -9.79 -0.52 3.42
CA ARG A 18 -10.32 0.64 4.13
C ARG A 18 -9.25 1.69 4.30
N ASN A 19 -9.69 2.94 4.44
CA ASN A 19 -8.80 4.05 4.71
C ASN A 19 -7.94 3.79 5.95
N ARG A 20 -6.68 4.21 5.86
CA ARG A 20 -5.61 4.06 6.85
C ARG A 20 -5.02 2.66 6.99
N GLN A 21 -5.49 1.64 6.27
CA GLN A 21 -4.82 0.34 6.23
C GLN A 21 -3.50 0.42 5.46
N ILE A 22 -2.53 -0.41 5.84
CA ILE A 22 -1.31 -0.61 5.05
C ILE A 22 -1.62 -1.69 4.02
N VAL A 23 -1.41 -1.38 2.75
CA VAL A 23 -1.76 -2.26 1.64
C VAL A 23 -0.54 -2.54 0.78
N VAL A 24 -0.54 -3.73 0.18
CA VAL A 24 0.33 -4.04 -0.96
C VAL A 24 -0.45 -3.68 -2.21
N ALA A 25 0.04 -2.66 -2.90
CA ALA A 25 -0.57 -2.11 -4.10
C ALA A 25 0.35 -2.34 -5.29
N ARG A 26 -0.22 -2.75 -6.42
CA ARG A 26 0.46 -2.80 -7.70
C ARG A 26 -0.04 -1.65 -8.57
N LEU A 27 0.90 -0.83 -9.00
CA LEU A 27 0.70 0.25 -9.96
C LEU A 27 1.51 -0.12 -11.20
N GLU A 28 0.82 -0.36 -12.31
CA GLU A 28 1.43 -0.89 -13.53
C GLU A 28 2.22 -2.18 -13.22
N ASP A 29 3.54 -2.15 -13.37
CA ASP A 29 4.43 -3.29 -13.09
C ASP A 29 5.16 -3.19 -11.74
N GLU A 30 4.97 -2.09 -10.99
CA GLU A 30 5.63 -1.86 -9.71
C GLU A 30 4.73 -2.24 -8.51
N VAL A 31 5.29 -2.99 -7.55
CA VAL A 31 4.62 -3.34 -6.30
C VAL A 31 5.16 -2.47 -5.17
N THR A 32 4.26 -1.82 -4.44
CA THR A 32 4.60 -0.92 -3.34
C THR A 32 3.79 -1.23 -2.09
N VAL A 33 4.39 -1.03 -0.92
CA VAL A 33 3.69 -1.04 0.37
C VAL A 33 3.49 0.40 0.84
N LYS A 34 2.23 0.82 0.98
CA LYS A 34 1.85 2.19 1.35
C LYS A 34 0.59 2.18 2.20
N ARG A 35 0.35 3.29 2.91
CA ARG A 35 -0.92 3.49 3.62
C ARG A 35 -1.99 3.96 2.65
N TYR A 36 -3.08 3.23 2.59
CA TYR A 36 -4.20 3.49 1.70
C TYR A 36 -5.10 4.61 2.21
N ARG A 37 -5.45 5.55 1.33
CA ARG A 37 -6.53 6.53 1.57
C ARG A 37 -7.28 6.77 0.28
N GLN A 38 -8.60 6.64 0.30
CA GLN A 38 -9.49 6.87 -0.83
C GLN A 38 -10.57 7.89 -0.48
N LYS A 39 -10.89 8.74 -1.45
CA LYS A 39 -12.05 9.64 -1.44
C LYS A 39 -12.68 9.60 -2.84
N GLY A 40 -13.80 8.88 -2.95
CA GLY A 40 -14.43 8.64 -4.25
C GLY A 40 -13.51 7.82 -5.17
N LYS A 41 -13.24 8.32 -6.37
CA LYS A 41 -12.33 7.68 -7.36
C LYS A 41 -10.86 8.07 -7.19
N LEU A 42 -10.56 8.98 -6.28
CA LEU A 42 -9.19 9.39 -5.99
C LEU A 42 -8.61 8.56 -4.85
N VAL A 43 -7.48 7.91 -5.13
CA VAL A 43 -6.70 7.16 -4.17
C VAL A 43 -5.37 7.86 -3.91
N TRP A 44 -4.94 7.89 -2.66
CA TRP A 44 -3.63 8.31 -2.22
C TRP A 44 -2.95 7.13 -1.55
N LEU A 45 -1.75 6.79 -2.03
CA LEU A 45 -0.85 5.86 -1.39
C LEU A 45 0.19 6.68 -0.62
N LEU A 46 -0.01 6.77 0.69
CA LEU A 46 0.81 7.59 1.57
C LEU A 46 2.05 6.81 2.03
N PRO A 47 3.25 7.40 1.95
CA PRO A 47 4.44 6.78 2.49
C PRO A 47 4.46 6.83 4.02
N GLU A 48 5.14 5.87 4.61
CA GLU A 48 5.45 5.81 6.04
C GLU A 48 6.83 6.39 6.37
N ASN A 49 7.53 6.89 5.35
CA ASN A 49 8.78 7.64 5.45
C ASN A 49 8.51 9.08 4.95
N PRO A 50 8.77 10.11 5.77
CA PRO A 50 8.58 11.52 5.39
C PRO A 50 9.43 11.97 4.19
N ASP A 51 10.51 11.27 3.87
CA ASP A 51 11.39 11.60 2.73
C ASP A 51 10.74 11.29 1.37
N TYR A 52 9.61 10.59 1.35
CA TYR A 52 8.92 10.18 0.14
C TYR A 52 7.61 10.95 -0.04
N ALA A 53 7.26 11.24 -1.30
CA ALA A 53 6.01 11.91 -1.64
C ALA A 53 4.83 10.92 -1.71
N PRO A 54 3.60 11.35 -1.35
CA PRO A 54 2.37 10.62 -1.63
C PRO A 54 2.17 10.35 -3.13
N ILE A 55 1.77 9.14 -3.49
CA ILE A 55 1.36 8.81 -4.85
C ILE A 55 -0.15 9.03 -4.96
N LYS A 56 -0.58 9.84 -5.92
CA LYS A 56 -2.00 10.11 -6.21
C LYS A 56 -2.41 9.33 -7.46
N VAL A 57 -3.48 8.56 -7.35
CA VAL A 57 -4.00 7.68 -8.40
C VAL A 57 -5.46 8.04 -8.64
N ASP A 58 -5.80 8.37 -9.89
CA ASP A 58 -7.18 8.53 -10.32
C ASP A 58 -7.67 7.23 -10.96
N LEU A 59 -8.61 6.54 -10.30
CA LEU A 59 -9.13 5.25 -10.75
C LEU A 59 -9.93 5.34 -12.07
N ASN A 60 -10.23 6.54 -12.57
CA ASN A 60 -10.82 6.70 -13.91
C ASN A 60 -9.77 6.74 -15.02
N GLN A 61 -8.50 6.97 -14.68
CA GLN A 61 -7.41 7.16 -15.64
C GLN A 61 -6.34 6.07 -15.53
N GLN A 62 -6.15 5.51 -14.33
CA GLN A 62 -5.07 4.58 -14.02
C GLN A 62 -5.61 3.33 -13.32
N SER A 63 -5.01 2.18 -13.64
CA SER A 63 -5.30 0.93 -12.96
C SER A 63 -4.52 0.85 -11.65
N LEU A 64 -5.21 0.50 -10.57
CA LEU A 64 -4.62 0.19 -9.26
C LEU A 64 -5.15 -1.15 -8.82
N ILE A 65 -4.23 -2.10 -8.62
CA ILE A 65 -4.55 -3.43 -8.12
C ILE A 65 -4.12 -3.49 -6.66
N ILE A 66 -5.03 -3.92 -5.78
CA ILE A 66 -4.69 -4.21 -4.39
C ILE A 66 -4.46 -5.71 -4.26
N GLU A 67 -3.23 -6.08 -3.92
CA GLU A 67 -2.83 -7.46 -3.71
C GLU A 67 -3.27 -7.97 -2.31
N GLY A 68 -3.35 -7.06 -1.34
CA GLY A 68 -3.92 -7.35 -0.03
C GLY A 68 -3.57 -6.33 1.04
N VAL A 69 -4.04 -6.62 2.25
CA VAL A 69 -3.80 -5.81 3.45
C VAL A 69 -2.69 -6.42 4.26
N VAL A 70 -1.75 -5.60 4.72
CA VAL A 70 -0.70 -6.03 5.63
C VAL A 70 -1.30 -6.29 7.01
N VAL A 71 -1.13 -7.51 7.51
CA VAL A 71 -1.66 -7.96 8.81
C VAL A 71 -0.56 -8.19 9.86
N GLY A 72 0.70 -8.24 9.45
CA GLY A 72 1.81 -8.42 10.38
C GLY A 72 3.18 -8.26 9.72
N LEU A 73 4.20 -8.18 10.57
CA LEU A 73 5.60 -8.10 10.17
C LEU A 73 6.37 -9.16 10.94
N LEU A 74 7.24 -9.87 10.22
CA LEU A 74 8.18 -10.83 10.77
C LEU A 74 9.59 -10.36 10.44
N ARG A 75 10.39 -10.13 11.49
CA ARG A 75 11.81 -9.80 11.38
C ARG A 75 12.62 -10.95 11.98
N ARG A 76 13.43 -11.62 11.16
CA ARG A 76 14.44 -12.56 11.67
C ARG A 76 15.61 -11.74 12.22
N LYS A 77 15.98 -12.02 13.48
CA LYS A 77 17.24 -11.58 14.06
C LYS A 77 18.36 -12.53 13.66
#